data_AF-A0A4Q3RIU5-F1
#
_entry.id   AF-A0A4Q3RIU5-F1
#
_cell.length_a   1.000
_cell.length_b   1.000
_cell.length_c   1.000
_cell.angle_alpha   90.00
_cell.angle_beta   90.00
_cell.angle_gamma   90.00
#
_symmetry.space_group_name_H-M   'P 1'
#
loop_
_entity.id
_entity.type
_entity.pdbx_description
1 polymer ?
#
loop_
_entity_poly.entity_id
_entity_poly.type
_entity_poly.pdbx_seq_one_letter_code
_entity_poly.pdbx_strand_id
1 'polypeptide(L)' 'MATVVRENIGLLNDKLIVKIDKEDYFPTFEKKLKEYSKTVNMPGFRKGMVP' A
#
# COMPACT_ATOMS: atom_id res chain seq x y z
N MET A 1 -8.20 8.67 -6.80
CA MET A 1 -9.19 8.58 -5.71
C MET A 1 -9.84 7.21 -5.84
N ALA A 2 -9.54 6.28 -4.93
CA ALA A 2 -9.91 4.88 -5.11
C ALA A 2 -11.42 4.70 -5.29
N THR A 3 -11.81 4.03 -6.37
CA THR A 3 -13.23 3.83 -6.70
C THR A 3 -13.65 2.45 -6.23
N VAL A 4 -14.54 2.41 -5.24
CA VAL A 4 -15.11 1.17 -4.71
C VAL A 4 -16.45 0.94 -5.39
N VAL A 5 -16.56 -0.12 -6.19
CA VAL A 5 -17.81 -0.53 -6.82
C VAL A 5 -18.29 -1.78 -6.08
N ARG A 6 -19.51 -1.73 -5.55
CA ARG A 6 -20.17 -2.90 -4.93
C ARG A 6 -21.17 -3.47 -5.92
N GLU A 7 -20.95 -4.70 -6.33
CA GLU A 7 -21.89 -5.49 -7.13
C GLU A 7 -22.53 -6.55 -6.22
N ASN A 8 -23.86 -6.49 -6.06
CA ASN A 8 -24.61 -7.48 -5.31
C ASN A 8 -24.87 -8.69 -6.23
N ILE A 9 -24.24 -9.83 -5.92
CA ILE A 9 -24.35 -11.07 -6.72
C ILE A 9 -25.52 -11.95 -6.21
N GLY A 10 -25.99 -11.72 -4.99
CA GLY A 10 -27.19 -12.36 -4.44
C GLY A 10 -27.52 -11.91 -3.01
N LEU A 11 -28.50 -12.58 -2.39
CA LEU A 11 -29.10 -12.19 -1.10
C LEU A 11 -28.12 -12.05 0.09
N LEU A 12 -27.01 -12.80 0.07
CA LEU A 12 -26.01 -12.85 1.14
C LEU A 12 -24.58 -12.64 0.64
N ASN A 13 -24.38 -12.43 -0.67
CA ASN A 13 -23.06 -12.35 -1.27
C ASN A 13 -22.91 -11.04 -2.06
N ASP A 14 -21.99 -10.20 -1.60
CA ASP A 14 -21.58 -8.98 -2.27
C ASP A 14 -20.16 -9.10 -2.78
N LYS A 15 -19.94 -8.65 -4.01
CA LYS A 15 -18.61 -8.50 -4.58
C LYS A 15 -18.23 -7.03 -4.53
N LEU A 16 -17.23 -6.72 -3.72
CA LEU A 16 -16.58 -5.41 -3.76
C LEU A 16 -15.42 -5.47 -4.76
N ILE A 17 -15.46 -4.59 -5.75
CA ILE A 17 -14.36 -4.33 -6.66
C ILE A 17 -13.76 -3.00 -6.27
N VAL A 18 -12.56 -3.04 -5.70
CA VAL A 18 -11.79 -1.84 -5.36
C VAL A 18 -10.81 -1.58 -6.51
N LYS A 19 -11.01 -0.48 -7.23
CA LYS A 19 -10.05 -0.02 -8.22
C LYS A 19 -9.09 0.96 -7.55
N ILE A 20 -7.82 0.60 -7.57
CA ILE A 20 -6.73 1.39 -7.00
C ILE A 20 -5.82 1.79 -8.17
N ASP A 21 -5.74 3.09 -8.42
CA ASP A 21 -4.82 3.64 -9.40
C ASP A 21 -3.44 3.90 -8.77
N LYS A 22 -2.39 3.95 -9.59
CA LYS A 22 -1.01 4.02 -9.10
C LYS A 22 -0.77 5.29 -8.30
N GLU A 23 -1.39 6.38 -8.72
CA GLU A 23 -1.25 7.71 -8.12
C GLU A 23 -1.77 7.74 -6.66
N ASP A 24 -2.70 6.86 -6.30
CA ASP A 24 -3.34 6.87 -4.98
C ASP A 24 -2.48 6.22 -3.88
N TYR A 25 -1.70 5.19 -4.20
CA TYR A 25 -0.89 4.47 -3.21
C TYR A 25 0.60 4.75 -3.31
N PHE A 26 1.08 5.19 -4.47
CA PHE A 26 2.51 5.42 -4.70
C PHE A 26 3.14 6.46 -3.76
N PRO A 27 2.54 7.64 -3.50
CA PRO A 27 3.17 8.63 -2.60
C PRO A 27 3.21 8.15 -1.14
N THR A 28 2.16 7.46 -0.69
CA THR A 28 2.08 6.85 0.65
C THR A 28 3.07 5.71 0.80
N PHE A 29 3.22 4.90 -0.25
CA PHE A 29 4.18 3.80 -0.31
C PHE A 29 5.62 4.32 -0.26
N GLU A 30 5.98 5.30 -1.09
CA GLU A 30 7.33 5.88 -1.08
C GLU A 30 7.68 6.51 0.28
N LYS A 31 6.72 7.21 0.89
CA LYS A 31 6.91 7.77 2.24
C LYS A 31 7.17 6.68 3.27
N LYS A 32 6.38 5.61 3.25
CA LYS A 32 6.56 4.46 4.14
C LYS A 32 7.87 3.74 3.89
N LEU A 33 8.30 3.60 2.64
CA LEU A 33 9.55 2.96 2.27
C LEU A 33 10.76 3.75 2.80
N LYS A 34 10.72 5.09 2.71
CA LYS A 34 11.73 5.98 3.30
C LYS A 34 11.73 5.99 4.83
N GLU A 35 10.56 5.86 5.47
CA GLU A 35 10.47 5.68 6.93
C GLU A 35 11.07 4.33 7.36
N TYR A 36 10.81 3.28 6.58
CA TYR A 36 11.30 1.94 6.84
C TYR A 36 12.82 1.85 6.69
N SER A 37 13.39 2.40 5.60
CA SER A 37 14.86 2.39 5.40
C SER A 37 15.62 3.10 6.53
N LYS A 38 15.01 4.09 7.19
CA LYS A 38 15.57 4.80 8.35
C LYS A 38 15.58 3.99 9.64
N THR A 39 14.63 3.07 9.79
CA THR A 39 14.34 2.39 11.06
C THR A 39 14.83 0.95 11.10
N VAL A 40 14.96 0.31 9.93
CA VAL A 40 15.42 -1.08 9.79
C VAL A 40 16.87 -1.23 10.26
N ASN A 41 17.11 -2.29 11.01
CA ASN A 41 18.44 -2.76 11.38
C ASN A 41 18.76 -4.02 10.54
N MET A 42 19.35 -3.82 9.36
CA MET A 42 19.68 -4.89 8.43
C MET A 42 21.17 -5.26 8.56
N PRO A 43 21.53 -6.55 8.70
CA PRO A 43 22.92 -6.96 8.76
C PRO A 43 23.67 -6.53 7.49
N GLY A 44 24.84 -5.91 7.67
CA GLY A 44 25.66 -5.36 6.58
C GLY A 44 25.40 -3.89 6.27
N PHE A 45 24.33 -3.28 6.78
CA PHE A 45 24.05 -1.85 6.61
C PHE A 45 23.94 -1.13 7.95
N ARG A 46 24.55 0.05 8.04
CA ARG A 46 24.42 0.91 9.23
C ARG A 46 22.97 1.41 9.30
N LYS A 47 22.35 1.35 10.49
CA LYS A 47 20.98 1.82 10.75
C LYS A 47 20.71 3.16 10.05
N GLY A 48 19.70 3.17 9.19
CA GLY A 48 19.26 4.35 8.44
C GLY A 48 20.00 4.66 7.13
N MET A 49 20.96 3.83 6.72
CA MET A 49 21.65 3.91 5.43
C MET A 49 21.45 2.62 4.63
N VAL A 50 20.21 2.13 4.58
CA VAL A 50 19.81 1.02 3.72
C VAL A 50 19.44 1.63 2.35
N PRO A 51 20.12 1.22 1.25
CA PRO A 51 19.82 1.66 -0.11
C PRO A 51 18.39 1.34 -0.56
#